data_AF-A0A3N5JY57-F1
#
_entry.id   AF-A0A3N5JY57-F1
#
_cell.length_a   1.000
_cell.length_b   1.000
_cell.length_c   1.000
_cell.angle_alpha   90.00
_cell.angle_beta   90.00
_cell.angle_gamma   90.00
#
_symmetry.space_group_name_H-M   'P 1'
#
loop_
_entity.id
_entity.type
_entity.pdbx_description
1 polymer ?
#
loop_
_entity_poly.entity_id
_entity_poly.type
_entity_poly.pdbx_seq_one_letter_code
_entity_poly.pdbx_strand_id
1 'polypeptide(L)'
;MTIRPDITAFVRDLELYSKHRLNYPLEVSELLQIVVQTGIIDEFEEVIFISKFLVRAQEVLKRIGHETEGFNKLSAEFQSNIKRMMNLLNSFAGRADEALSQKYASIFLTPDIENVDRLVRLCSDLSWVKNWQIDGKPLPFESRQPKITVTQEVRNLQTGEKHQTIRSPQSLLRIQRSAVLSVILIILFLFIDPPVTILGWMLAVGIAGLIAYIIVQTTMLRKNPD
;
A
#
# COMPACT_ATOMS: atom_id res chain seq x y z
N MET A 1 -27.58 12.06 -1.94
CA MET A 1 -27.09 10.69 -2.21
C MET A 1 -27.66 9.64 -1.23
N THR A 2 -28.15 8.47 -1.70
CA THR A 2 -28.57 7.34 -0.83
C THR A 2 -27.45 6.31 -0.75
N ILE A 3 -26.97 6.01 0.47
CA ILE A 3 -25.90 5.03 0.70
C ILE A 3 -26.46 3.61 0.65
N ARG A 4 -25.78 2.72 -0.09
CA ARG A 4 -26.18 1.30 -0.20
C ARG A 4 -26.00 0.56 1.13
N PRO A 5 -26.89 -0.38 1.48
CA PRO A 5 -26.83 -1.11 2.76
C PRO A 5 -25.53 -1.89 3.01
N ASP A 6 -24.91 -2.43 1.95
CA ASP A 6 -23.66 -3.18 2.07
C ASP A 6 -22.46 -2.27 2.38
N ILE A 7 -22.48 -1.02 1.93
CA ILE A 7 -21.47 -0.01 2.32
C ILE A 7 -21.67 0.36 3.79
N THR A 8 -22.90 0.57 4.22
CA THR A 8 -23.21 0.83 5.64
C THR A 8 -22.76 -0.33 6.54
N ALA A 9 -23.02 -1.58 6.13
CA ALA A 9 -22.54 -2.75 6.85
C ALA A 9 -21.01 -2.81 6.90
N PHE A 10 -20.33 -2.56 5.78
CA PHE A 10 -18.87 -2.48 5.73
C PHE A 10 -18.31 -1.42 6.68
N VAL A 11 -18.85 -0.20 6.67
CA VAL A 11 -18.34 0.90 7.52
C VAL A 11 -18.56 0.59 9.00
N ARG A 12 -19.67 -0.08 9.36
CA ARG A 12 -19.88 -0.58 10.73
C ARG A 12 -18.83 -1.61 11.12
N ASP A 13 -18.51 -2.54 10.24
CA ASP A 13 -17.48 -3.57 10.50
C ASP A 13 -16.07 -2.94 10.57
N LEU A 14 -15.81 -1.92 9.76
CA LEU A 14 -14.60 -1.10 9.80
C LEU A 14 -14.48 -0.32 11.11
N GLU A 15 -15.60 0.19 11.62
CA GLU A 15 -15.66 0.90 12.89
C GLU A 15 -15.30 -0.03 14.06
N LEU A 16 -15.86 -1.25 14.09
CA LEU A 16 -15.47 -2.29 15.05
C LEU A 16 -13.99 -2.66 14.90
N TYR A 17 -13.51 -2.82 13.67
CA TYR A 17 -12.11 -3.17 13.38
C TYR A 17 -11.12 -2.09 13.83
N SER A 18 -11.47 -0.81 13.67
CA SER A 18 -10.67 0.33 14.13
C SER A 18 -10.79 0.60 15.64
N LYS A 19 -11.61 -0.18 16.37
CA LYS A 19 -11.97 0.02 17.79
C LYS A 19 -12.64 1.38 18.03
N HIS A 20 -13.61 1.74 17.18
CA HIS A 20 -14.38 2.99 17.24
C HIS A 20 -13.49 4.25 17.15
N ARG A 21 -12.49 4.22 16.27
CA ARG A 21 -11.55 5.35 16.07
C ARG A 21 -11.80 6.13 14.77
N LEU A 22 -12.92 5.86 14.09
CA LEU A 22 -13.29 6.60 12.88
C LEU A 22 -13.82 7.98 13.27
N ASN A 23 -13.38 9.02 12.57
CA ASN A 23 -13.77 10.41 12.79
C ASN A 23 -14.93 10.83 11.88
N TYR A 24 -14.95 10.29 10.66
CA TYR A 24 -15.81 10.64 9.53
C TYR A 24 -16.39 9.38 8.86
N PRO A 25 -17.11 8.51 9.59
CA PRO A 25 -17.65 7.27 9.03
C PRO A 25 -18.65 7.54 7.88
N LEU A 26 -19.36 8.67 7.92
CA LEU A 26 -20.29 9.06 6.86
C LEU A 26 -19.54 9.41 5.57
N GLU A 27 -18.47 10.20 5.66
CA GLU A 27 -17.66 10.61 4.52
C GLU A 27 -16.96 9.40 3.88
N VAL A 28 -16.49 8.45 4.69
CA VAL A 28 -15.97 7.17 4.19
C VAL A 28 -17.05 6.41 3.41
N SER A 29 -18.29 6.39 3.92
CA SER A 29 -19.43 5.77 3.22
C SER A 29 -19.75 6.47 1.89
N GLU A 30 -19.73 7.80 1.88
CA GLU A 30 -19.96 8.64 0.70
C GLU A 30 -18.89 8.38 -0.38
N LEU A 31 -17.61 8.35 -0.02
CA LEU A 31 -16.52 8.03 -0.95
C LEU A 31 -16.69 6.64 -1.55
N LEU A 32 -16.95 5.61 -0.73
CA LEU A 32 -17.21 4.25 -1.23
C LEU A 32 -18.42 4.19 -2.16
N GLN A 33 -19.47 4.96 -1.86
CA GLN A 33 -20.66 5.04 -2.70
C GLN A 33 -20.34 5.68 -4.06
N ILE A 34 -19.47 6.70 -4.11
CA ILE A 34 -18.99 7.31 -5.36
C ILE A 34 -18.23 6.27 -6.18
N VAL A 35 -17.32 5.51 -5.57
CA VAL A 35 -16.55 4.45 -6.26
C VAL A 35 -17.46 3.42 -6.90
N VAL A 36 -18.46 2.96 -6.16
CA VAL A 36 -19.46 2.01 -6.65
C VAL A 36 -20.21 2.56 -7.87
N GLN A 37 -20.60 3.82 -7.84
CA GLN A 37 -21.42 4.43 -8.90
C GLN A 37 -20.64 4.71 -10.17
N THR A 38 -19.36 5.05 -10.02
CA THR A 38 -18.52 5.56 -11.12
C THR A 38 -17.51 4.54 -11.63
N GLY A 39 -17.24 3.47 -10.88
CA GLY A 39 -16.27 2.44 -11.24
C GLY A 39 -14.80 2.84 -11.08
N ILE A 40 -14.49 3.96 -10.40
CA ILE A 40 -13.13 4.50 -10.22
C ILE A 40 -12.32 3.77 -9.12
N ILE A 41 -12.29 2.44 -9.17
CA ILE A 41 -11.67 1.60 -8.12
C ILE A 41 -10.19 1.94 -7.95
N ASP A 42 -9.43 2.06 -9.03
CA ASP A 42 -7.99 2.33 -8.99
C ASP A 42 -7.67 3.70 -8.34
N GLU A 43 -8.46 4.74 -8.64
CA GLU A 43 -8.31 6.06 -8.01
C GLU A 43 -8.58 5.97 -6.49
N PHE A 44 -9.54 5.16 -6.07
CA PHE A 44 -9.84 4.96 -4.65
C PHE A 44 -8.72 4.19 -3.93
N GLU A 45 -8.16 3.16 -4.58
CA GLU A 45 -7.01 2.44 -4.05
C GLU A 45 -5.81 3.36 -3.83
N GLU A 46 -5.59 4.29 -4.76
CA GLU A 46 -4.57 5.33 -4.63
C GLU A 46 -4.86 6.26 -3.44
N VAL A 47 -6.11 6.70 -3.28
CA VAL A 47 -6.54 7.52 -2.13
C VAL A 47 -6.21 6.82 -0.81
N ILE A 48 -6.70 5.59 -0.59
CA ILE A 48 -6.48 4.89 0.70
C ILE A 48 -4.98 4.57 0.93
N PHE A 49 -4.19 4.39 -0.15
CA PHE A 49 -2.74 4.22 -0.05
C PHE A 49 -2.05 5.50 0.42
N ILE A 50 -2.33 6.64 -0.22
CA ILE A 50 -1.77 7.95 0.15
C ILE A 50 -2.20 8.32 1.57
N SER A 51 -3.46 8.07 1.95
CA SER A 51 -3.96 8.29 3.30
C SER A 51 -3.12 7.56 4.35
N LYS A 52 -2.80 6.27 4.11
CA LYS A 52 -1.93 5.50 5.01
C LYS A 52 -0.52 6.08 5.10
N PHE A 53 0.06 6.53 3.99
CA PHE A 53 1.35 7.22 3.99
C PHE A 53 1.30 8.51 4.83
N LEU A 54 0.30 9.37 4.59
CA LEU A 54 0.15 10.66 5.28
C LEU A 54 0.06 10.50 6.79
N VAL A 55 -0.73 9.55 7.29
CA VAL A 55 -0.85 9.26 8.72
C VAL A 55 0.51 8.87 9.32
N ARG A 56 1.25 7.96 8.66
CA ARG A 56 2.58 7.54 9.13
C ARG A 56 3.61 8.65 9.07
N ALA A 57 3.63 9.43 7.99
CA ALA A 57 4.52 10.57 7.84
C ALA A 57 4.25 11.62 8.94
N GLN A 58 2.99 11.91 9.25
CA GLN A 58 2.63 12.83 10.33
C GLN A 58 3.11 12.31 11.71
N GLU A 59 2.92 11.02 12.00
CA GLU A 59 3.42 10.39 13.23
C GLU A 59 4.95 10.52 13.35
N VAL A 60 5.68 10.28 12.26
CA VAL A 60 7.15 10.40 12.23
C VAL A 60 7.58 11.85 12.41
N LEU A 61 6.98 12.80 11.68
CA LEU A 61 7.29 14.24 11.81
C LEU A 61 7.07 14.74 13.24
N LYS A 62 5.96 14.33 13.87
CA LYS A 62 5.66 14.65 15.29
C LYS A 62 6.71 14.10 16.25
N ARG A 63 7.33 12.95 15.93
CA ARG A 63 8.30 12.27 16.79
C ARG A 63 9.73 12.80 16.63
N ILE A 64 10.18 13.09 15.41
CA ILE A 64 11.57 13.50 15.16
C ILE A 64 11.83 14.98 15.45
N GLY A 65 10.80 15.84 15.41
CA GLY A 65 10.96 17.28 15.60
C GLY A 65 11.73 17.98 14.47
N HIS A 66 11.77 19.32 14.52
CA HIS A 66 12.29 20.16 13.42
C HIS A 66 13.80 20.09 13.22
N GLU A 67 14.57 19.74 14.26
CA GLU A 67 16.04 19.77 14.25
C GLU A 67 16.69 18.50 13.70
N THR A 68 15.90 17.47 13.38
CA THR A 68 16.43 16.18 12.93
C THR A 68 16.71 16.16 11.43
N GLU A 69 17.84 15.57 11.06
CA GLU A 69 18.17 15.31 9.66
C GLU A 69 17.05 14.54 8.96
N GLY A 70 16.64 15.02 7.78
CA GLY A 70 15.53 14.45 7.02
C GLY A 70 14.15 15.03 7.34
N PHE A 71 13.98 15.86 8.39
CA PHE A 71 12.71 16.54 8.66
C PHE A 71 12.24 17.35 7.45
N ASN A 72 13.12 18.16 6.86
CA ASN A 72 12.79 19.01 5.70
C ASN A 72 12.34 18.19 4.48
N LYS A 73 13.00 17.06 4.23
CA LYS A 73 12.66 16.16 3.11
C LYS A 73 11.30 15.50 3.34
N LEU A 74 11.08 14.90 4.51
CA LEU A 74 9.81 14.25 4.84
C LEU A 74 8.65 15.25 4.89
N SER A 75 8.89 16.47 5.38
CA SER A 75 7.91 17.57 5.39
C SER A 75 7.52 17.97 3.96
N ALA A 76 8.48 18.11 3.04
CA ALA A 76 8.21 18.40 1.63
C ALA A 76 7.41 17.27 0.95
N GLU A 77 7.77 16.01 1.20
CA GLU A 77 7.02 14.84 0.70
C GLU A 77 5.59 14.79 1.28
N PHE A 78 5.43 15.08 2.57
CA PHE A 78 4.12 15.18 3.22
C PHE A 78 3.26 16.25 2.56
N GLN A 79 3.78 17.47 2.39
CA GLN A 79 3.06 18.57 1.73
C GLN A 79 2.68 18.23 0.28
N SER A 80 3.57 17.57 -0.47
CA SER A 80 3.28 17.12 -1.83
C SER A 80 2.14 16.10 -1.85
N ASN A 81 2.11 15.16 -0.91
CA ASN A 81 1.05 14.16 -0.80
C ASN A 81 -0.28 14.76 -0.32
N ILE A 82 -0.27 15.79 0.53
CA ILE A 82 -1.49 16.54 0.90
C ILE A 82 -2.11 17.18 -0.35
N LYS A 83 -1.31 17.86 -1.18
CA LYS A 83 -1.80 18.44 -2.44
C LYS A 83 -2.37 17.38 -3.37
N ARG A 84 -1.69 16.25 -3.53
CA ARG A 84 -2.18 15.12 -4.32
C ARG A 84 -3.49 14.57 -3.78
N MET A 85 -3.61 14.40 -2.47
CA MET A 85 -4.84 13.96 -1.81
C MET A 85 -6.00 14.93 -2.05
N MET A 86 -5.78 16.25 -1.92
CA MET A 86 -6.80 17.25 -2.21
C MET A 86 -7.25 17.19 -3.67
N ASN A 87 -6.34 16.99 -4.62
CA ASN A 87 -6.68 16.85 -6.03
C ASN A 87 -7.52 15.59 -6.30
N LEU A 88 -7.16 14.46 -5.68
CA LEU A 88 -7.95 13.23 -5.77
C LEU A 88 -9.35 13.42 -5.17
N LEU A 89 -9.46 13.97 -3.96
CA LEU A 89 -10.75 14.25 -3.33
C LEU A 89 -11.60 15.23 -4.15
N ASN A 90 -10.99 16.23 -4.78
CA ASN A 90 -11.68 17.13 -5.70
C ASN A 90 -12.22 16.39 -6.94
N SER A 91 -11.45 15.43 -7.47
CA SER A 91 -11.88 14.55 -8.56
C SER A 91 -13.06 13.64 -8.16
N PHE A 92 -13.12 13.20 -6.90
CA PHE A 92 -14.28 12.47 -6.37
C PHE A 92 -15.50 13.38 -6.19
N ALA A 93 -15.29 14.57 -5.62
CA ALA A 93 -16.33 15.58 -5.44
C ALA A 93 -16.97 15.99 -6.78
N GLY A 94 -16.18 16.16 -7.83
CA GLY A 94 -16.67 16.49 -9.17
C GLY A 94 -17.53 15.40 -9.83
N ARG A 95 -17.55 14.18 -9.30
CA ARG A 95 -18.41 13.07 -9.75
C ARG A 95 -19.63 12.85 -8.86
N ALA A 96 -19.72 13.57 -7.76
CA ALA A 96 -20.82 13.51 -6.83
C ALA A 96 -21.97 14.46 -7.23
N ASP A 97 -23.06 14.44 -6.46
CA ASP A 97 -24.09 15.47 -6.55
C ASP A 97 -23.55 16.84 -6.07
N GLU A 98 -24.16 17.93 -6.53
CA GLU A 98 -23.68 19.30 -6.25
C GLU A 98 -23.57 19.57 -4.75
N ALA A 99 -24.54 19.09 -3.96
CA ALA A 99 -24.55 19.25 -2.51
C ALA A 99 -23.34 18.57 -1.85
N LEU A 100 -23.01 17.34 -2.26
CA LEU A 100 -21.86 16.62 -1.75
C LEU A 100 -20.54 17.26 -2.21
N SER A 101 -20.47 17.74 -3.45
CA SER A 101 -19.31 18.47 -3.95
C SER A 101 -19.03 19.74 -3.13
N GLN A 102 -20.07 20.55 -2.84
CA GLN A 102 -19.95 21.75 -2.01
C GLN A 102 -19.55 21.42 -0.56
N LYS A 103 -20.07 20.32 0.00
CA LYS A 103 -19.67 19.81 1.33
C LYS A 103 -18.17 19.49 1.38
N TYR A 104 -17.63 18.73 0.41
CA TYR A 104 -16.22 18.38 0.39
C TYR A 104 -15.32 19.62 0.17
N ALA A 105 -15.75 20.53 -0.72
CA ALA A 105 -15.03 21.77 -0.97
C ALA A 105 -14.85 22.62 0.30
N SER A 106 -15.93 22.74 1.09
CA SER A 106 -15.94 23.56 2.31
C SER A 106 -15.21 22.90 3.49
N ILE A 107 -15.30 21.58 3.65
CA ILE A 107 -14.76 20.88 4.84
C ILE A 107 -13.30 20.47 4.65
N PHE A 108 -12.89 20.04 3.45
CA PHE A 108 -11.59 19.37 3.25
C PHE A 108 -10.68 20.04 2.22
N LEU A 109 -11.22 20.79 1.25
CA LEU A 109 -10.43 21.26 0.09
C LEU A 109 -9.99 22.73 0.19
N THR A 110 -10.40 23.45 1.23
CA THR A 110 -9.92 24.82 1.46
C THR A 110 -8.58 24.78 2.19
N PRO A 111 -7.54 25.53 1.73
CA PRO A 111 -6.17 25.47 2.28
C PRO A 111 -6.04 26.27 3.59
N ASP A 112 -6.84 25.89 4.59
CA ASP A 112 -6.80 26.43 5.95
C ASP A 112 -6.25 25.37 6.92
N ILE A 113 -5.61 25.81 8.01
CA ILE A 113 -4.99 24.92 9.01
C ILE A 113 -6.03 23.96 9.60
N GLU A 114 -7.25 24.43 9.88
CA GLU A 114 -8.31 23.58 10.44
C GLU A 114 -8.75 22.52 9.44
N ASN A 115 -8.88 22.89 8.17
CA ASN A 115 -9.28 21.96 7.12
C ASN A 115 -8.18 20.95 6.78
N VAL A 116 -6.90 21.32 6.92
CA VAL A 116 -5.79 20.37 6.83
C VAL A 116 -5.86 19.35 7.97
N ASP A 117 -6.19 19.75 9.20
CA ASP A 117 -6.38 18.82 10.31
C ASP A 117 -7.56 17.87 10.06
N ARG A 118 -8.70 18.40 9.58
CA ARG A 118 -9.86 17.60 9.18
C ARG A 118 -9.50 16.61 8.06
N LEU A 119 -8.75 17.05 7.05
CA LEU A 119 -8.26 16.20 5.97
C LEU A 119 -7.37 15.06 6.49
N VAL A 120 -6.46 15.35 7.43
CA VAL A 120 -5.59 14.32 8.02
C VAL A 120 -6.41 13.33 8.85
N ARG A 121 -7.44 13.78 9.58
CA ARG A 121 -8.37 12.89 10.29
C ARG A 121 -9.17 12.00 9.32
N LEU A 122 -9.62 12.52 8.17
CA LEU A 122 -10.22 11.70 7.10
C LEU A 122 -9.20 10.69 6.55
N CYS A 123 -7.94 11.09 6.36
CA CYS A 123 -6.87 10.17 5.98
C CYS A 123 -6.61 9.09 7.04
N SER A 124 -6.77 9.40 8.33
CA SER A 124 -6.72 8.39 9.40
C SER A 124 -7.79 7.32 9.19
N ASP A 125 -9.02 7.72 8.88
CA ASP A 125 -10.12 6.79 8.64
C ASP A 125 -9.90 5.95 7.37
N LEU A 126 -9.47 6.58 6.28
CA LEU A 126 -9.12 5.91 5.03
C LEU A 126 -7.90 4.97 5.19
N SER A 127 -6.98 5.27 6.11
CA SER A 127 -5.88 4.36 6.44
C SER A 127 -6.37 3.05 7.06
N TRP A 128 -7.50 3.08 7.80
CA TRP A 128 -8.14 1.86 8.30
C TRP A 128 -8.74 1.03 7.17
N VAL A 129 -9.32 1.67 6.15
CA VAL A 129 -9.76 0.97 4.93
C VAL A 129 -8.57 0.26 4.27
N LYS A 130 -7.40 0.92 4.20
CA LYS A 130 -6.20 0.26 3.66
C LYS A 130 -5.70 -0.89 4.54
N ASN A 131 -5.76 -0.76 5.86
CA ASN A 131 -5.40 -1.84 6.78
C ASN A 131 -6.34 -3.04 6.63
N TRP A 132 -7.65 -2.79 6.49
CA TRP A 132 -8.66 -3.82 6.20
C TRP A 132 -8.31 -4.61 4.93
N GLN A 133 -7.95 -3.91 3.84
CA GLN A 133 -7.54 -4.55 2.59
C GLN A 133 -6.24 -5.35 2.73
N ILE A 134 -5.26 -4.85 3.50
CA ILE A 134 -3.98 -5.54 3.75
C ILE A 134 -4.20 -6.84 4.54
N ASP A 135 -5.19 -6.88 5.42
CA ASP A 135 -5.59 -8.10 6.14
C ASP A 135 -6.33 -9.12 5.25
N GLY A 136 -6.40 -8.86 3.93
CA GLY A 136 -7.03 -9.76 2.96
C GLY A 136 -8.56 -9.74 3.00
N LYS A 137 -9.16 -8.76 3.70
CA LYS A 137 -10.61 -8.61 3.74
C LYS A 137 -11.07 -7.77 2.54
N PRO A 138 -12.10 -8.22 1.81
CA PRO A 138 -12.51 -7.55 0.59
C PRO A 138 -13.21 -6.22 0.87
N LEU A 139 -13.14 -5.30 -0.10
CA LEU A 139 -13.96 -4.09 -0.13
C LEU A 139 -15.39 -4.41 -0.62
N PRO A 140 -16.40 -3.60 -0.27
CA PRO A 140 -17.81 -3.90 -0.57
C PRO A 140 -18.12 -4.07 -2.07
N PHE A 141 -17.30 -3.48 -2.95
CA PHE A 141 -17.43 -3.60 -4.40
C PHE A 141 -16.61 -4.73 -5.04
N GLU A 142 -15.59 -5.28 -4.36
CA GLU A 142 -14.75 -6.35 -4.91
C GLU A 142 -15.50 -7.69 -4.98
N SER A 143 -16.42 -7.94 -4.05
CA SER A 143 -17.22 -9.17 -4.01
C SER A 143 -18.12 -9.38 -5.23
N ARG A 144 -18.33 -8.34 -6.04
CA ARG A 144 -19.22 -8.34 -7.22
C ARG A 144 -18.51 -8.39 -8.54
N GLN A 145 -17.23 -8.06 -8.58
CA GLN A 145 -16.43 -8.31 -9.77
C GLN A 145 -16.38 -9.84 -9.88
N PRO A 146 -16.93 -10.46 -10.95
CA PRO A 146 -16.68 -11.87 -11.17
C PRO A 146 -15.17 -11.97 -11.13
N LYS A 147 -14.62 -12.75 -10.20
CA LYS A 147 -13.22 -13.15 -10.28
C LYS A 147 -13.16 -13.84 -11.63
N ILE A 148 -12.75 -13.10 -12.66
CA ILE A 148 -12.15 -13.67 -13.84
C ILE A 148 -10.85 -14.20 -13.26
N THR A 149 -10.97 -15.33 -12.56
CA THR A 149 -9.90 -16.25 -12.40
C THR A 149 -9.58 -16.52 -13.85
N VAL A 150 -8.57 -15.82 -14.36
CA VAL A 150 -7.82 -16.26 -15.51
C VAL A 150 -7.12 -17.53 -15.01
N THR A 151 -7.92 -18.56 -14.72
CA THR A 151 -7.48 -19.92 -14.79
C THR A 151 -7.10 -20.01 -16.24
N GLN A 152 -5.79 -20.04 -16.50
CA GLN A 152 -5.24 -20.43 -17.78
C GLN A 152 -5.58 -21.91 -18.02
N GLU A 153 -6.86 -22.26 -18.03
CA GLU A 153 -7.42 -23.58 -18.35
C GLU A 153 -7.92 -23.63 -19.79
N VAL A 154 -7.98 -22.49 -20.49
CA VAL A 154 -8.36 -22.46 -21.92
C VAL A 154 -7.10 -22.57 -22.79
N ARG A 155 -6.43 -23.74 -22.74
CA ARG A 155 -5.75 -24.30 -23.94
C ARG A 155 -5.29 -25.76 -23.87
N ASN A 156 -5.79 -26.60 -22.95
CA ASN A 156 -5.41 -28.02 -22.93
C ASN A 156 -6.62 -28.94 -23.13
N LEU A 157 -7.30 -28.82 -24.27
CA LEU A 157 -8.37 -29.76 -24.67
C LEU A 157 -8.13 -30.46 -26.01
N GLN A 158 -6.91 -30.48 -26.57
CA GLN A 158 -6.68 -31.17 -27.85
C GLN A 158 -5.42 -32.04 -28.01
N THR A 159 -4.59 -32.25 -26.99
CA THR A 159 -3.47 -33.19 -27.13
C THR A 159 -3.40 -34.13 -25.93
N GLY A 160 -3.83 -35.37 -26.16
CA GLY A 160 -3.71 -36.49 -25.22
C GLY A 160 -2.27 -36.96 -25.05
N GLU A 161 -1.39 -36.08 -24.58
CA GLU A 161 -0.07 -36.45 -24.12
C GLU A 161 -0.05 -36.56 -22.59
N LYS A 162 0.31 -37.74 -22.11
CA LYS A 162 0.70 -37.96 -20.72
C LYS A 162 1.92 -37.09 -20.42
N HIS A 163 1.72 -35.96 -19.76
CA HIS A 163 2.83 -35.10 -19.37
C HIS A 163 3.14 -35.23 -17.87
N GLN A 164 4.39 -35.61 -17.63
CA GLN A 164 5.10 -35.43 -16.38
C GLN A 164 4.93 -33.99 -15.88
N THR A 165 4.89 -33.83 -14.56
CA THR A 165 4.85 -32.56 -13.84
C THR A 165 6.12 -31.75 -14.07
N ILE A 166 6.21 -31.08 -15.21
CA ILE A 166 7.25 -30.08 -15.48
C ILE A 166 6.92 -28.85 -14.64
N ARG A 167 7.61 -28.69 -13.50
CA ARG A 167 7.63 -27.45 -12.72
C ARG A 167 8.00 -26.31 -13.67
N SER A 168 7.09 -25.35 -13.83
CA SER A 168 7.27 -24.28 -14.81
C SER A 168 8.48 -23.41 -14.45
N PRO A 169 9.34 -23.06 -15.43
CA PRO A 169 10.53 -22.22 -15.22
C PRO A 169 10.19 -20.77 -14.81
N GLN A 170 8.91 -20.39 -14.80
CA GLN A 170 8.48 -19.06 -14.38
C GLN A 170 8.49 -18.87 -12.85
N SER A 171 8.35 -19.94 -12.07
CA SER A 171 8.45 -19.86 -10.60
C SER A 171 9.87 -19.52 -10.15
N LEU A 172 10.88 -20.06 -10.84
CA LEU A 172 12.29 -19.76 -10.60
C LEU A 172 12.63 -18.30 -10.94
N LEU A 173 12.00 -17.73 -11.96
CA LEU A 173 12.24 -16.33 -12.36
C LEU A 173 11.70 -15.32 -11.34
N ARG A 174 10.59 -15.64 -10.64
CA ARG A 174 10.06 -14.80 -9.56
C ARG A 174 10.96 -14.83 -8.32
N ILE A 175 11.47 -16.00 -7.97
CA ILE A 175 12.43 -16.16 -6.86
C ILE A 175 13.76 -15.45 -7.17
N GLN A 176 14.21 -15.51 -8.43
CA GLN A 176 15.43 -14.81 -8.86
C GLN A 176 15.26 -13.29 -8.80
N ARG A 177 14.11 -12.76 -9.24
CA ARG A 177 13.83 -11.31 -9.16
C ARG A 177 13.71 -10.82 -7.72
N SER A 178 13.08 -11.58 -6.83
CA SER A 178 13.01 -11.19 -5.41
C SER A 178 14.38 -11.23 -4.75
N ALA A 179 15.22 -12.24 -5.07
CA ALA A 179 16.58 -12.33 -4.54
C ALA A 179 17.47 -11.16 -5.01
N VAL A 180 17.38 -10.76 -6.27
CA VAL A 180 18.15 -9.62 -6.81
C VAL A 180 17.72 -8.31 -6.14
N LEU A 181 16.41 -8.11 -5.92
CA LEU A 181 15.89 -6.92 -5.23
C LEU A 181 16.34 -6.86 -3.76
N SER A 182 16.38 -8.01 -3.06
CA SER A 182 16.89 -8.10 -1.69
C SER A 182 18.38 -7.75 -1.62
N VAL A 183 19.20 -8.23 -2.57
CA VAL A 183 20.63 -7.91 -2.62
C VAL A 183 20.86 -6.42 -2.92
N ILE A 184 20.11 -5.83 -3.85
CA ILE A 184 20.18 -4.40 -4.15
C ILE A 184 19.79 -3.57 -2.92
N LEU A 185 18.74 -3.97 -2.19
CA LEU A 185 18.33 -3.31 -0.94
C LEU A 185 19.41 -3.40 0.14
N ILE A 186 20.05 -4.57 0.32
CA ILE A 186 21.16 -4.75 1.27
C ILE A 186 22.35 -3.86 0.90
N ILE A 187 22.69 -3.78 -0.40
CA ILE A 187 23.76 -2.89 -0.89
C ILE A 187 23.39 -1.43 -0.62
N LEU A 188 22.18 -1.00 -0.97
CA LEU A 188 21.69 0.36 -0.66
C LEU A 188 21.74 0.67 0.84
N PHE A 189 21.39 -0.30 1.68
CA PHE A 189 21.45 -0.17 3.14
C PHE A 189 22.89 -0.06 3.69
N LEU A 190 23.88 -0.57 2.96
CA LEU A 190 25.30 -0.41 3.29
C LEU A 190 25.87 0.96 2.86
N PHE A 191 25.21 1.66 1.93
CA PHE A 191 25.68 2.94 1.40
C PHE A 191 24.91 4.17 1.94
N ILE A 192 23.73 3.97 2.54
CA ILE A 192 22.96 5.04 3.21
C ILE A 192 23.41 5.08 4.68
N ASP A 193 24.46 5.87 4.93
CA ASP A 193 25.01 6.25 6.23
C ASP A 193 25.24 5.11 7.24
N PRO A 194 26.39 4.41 7.18
CA PRO A 194 26.78 3.57 8.30
C PRO A 194 26.97 4.47 9.52
N PRO A 195 26.29 4.23 10.66
CA PRO A 195 26.78 4.79 11.90
C PRO A 195 28.20 4.25 12.05
N VAL A 196 29.19 5.16 12.07
CA VAL A 196 30.63 4.87 12.19
C VAL A 196 30.90 4.21 13.54
N THR A 197 30.47 2.96 13.66
CA THR A 197 30.49 2.15 14.86
C THR A 197 31.16 0.85 14.47
N ILE A 198 32.10 0.41 15.31
CA ILE A 198 32.85 -0.84 15.15
C ILE A 198 31.91 -2.03 14.90
N LEU A 199 30.69 -1.97 15.47
CA LEU A 199 29.64 -2.96 15.28
C LEU A 199 29.16 -3.08 13.82
N GLY A 200 29.05 -1.97 13.09
CA GLY A 200 28.64 -1.97 11.68
C GLY A 200 29.66 -2.68 10.78
N TRP A 201 30.96 -2.45 11.03
CA TRP A 201 32.04 -3.14 10.34
C TRP A 201 32.09 -4.64 10.68
N MET A 202 31.89 -5.02 11.94
CA MET A 202 31.81 -6.43 12.32
C MET A 202 30.64 -7.15 11.65
N LEU A 203 29.47 -6.50 11.55
CA LEU A 203 28.31 -7.05 10.86
C LEU A 203 28.57 -7.20 9.35
N ALA A 204 29.16 -6.18 8.71
CA ALA A 204 29.50 -6.22 7.30
C ALA A 204 30.48 -7.36 6.96
N VAL A 205 31.53 -7.54 7.76
CA VAL A 205 32.49 -8.64 7.60
C VAL A 205 31.82 -10.00 7.81
N GLY A 206 30.93 -10.11 8.81
CA GLY A 206 30.16 -11.34 9.05
C GLY A 206 29.25 -11.73 7.88
N ILE A 207 28.53 -10.75 7.32
CA ILE A 207 27.67 -10.97 6.15
C ILE A 207 28.50 -11.36 4.92
N ALA A 208 29.63 -10.68 4.67
CA ALA A 208 30.52 -11.01 3.56
C ALA A 208 31.08 -12.45 3.67
N GLY A 209 31.47 -12.87 4.88
CA GLY A 209 31.92 -14.23 5.14
C GLY A 209 30.82 -15.28 4.91
N LEU A 210 29.59 -15.00 5.34
CA LEU A 210 28.44 -15.89 5.12
C LEU A 210 28.14 -16.06 3.61
N ILE A 211 28.17 -14.97 2.84
CA ILE A 211 27.94 -15.02 1.39
C ILE A 211 29.03 -15.85 0.71
N ALA A 212 30.31 -15.63 1.06
CA ALA A 212 31.41 -16.42 0.52
C ALA A 212 31.26 -17.92 0.84
N TYR A 213 30.85 -18.25 2.07
CA TYR A 213 30.59 -19.63 2.48
C TYR A 213 29.48 -20.30 1.64
N ILE A 214 28.37 -19.60 1.39
CA ILE A 214 27.27 -20.11 0.57
C ILE A 214 27.73 -20.36 -0.88
N ILE A 215 28.56 -19.46 -1.44
CA ILE A 215 29.12 -19.62 -2.79
C ILE A 215 30.04 -20.86 -2.86
N VAL A 216 30.86 -21.10 -1.83
CA VAL A 216 31.72 -22.29 -1.77
C VAL A 216 30.90 -23.57 -1.65
N GLN A 217 29.87 -23.59 -0.78
CA GLN A 217 29.00 -24.75 -0.62
C GLN A 217 28.24 -25.09 -1.91
N THR A 218 27.68 -24.09 -2.58
CA THR A 218 26.96 -24.28 -3.85
C THR A 218 27.88 -24.74 -4.98
N THR A 219 29.14 -24.30 -5.02
CA THR A 219 30.12 -24.77 -6.00
C THR A 219 30.62 -26.20 -5.72
N MET A 220 30.77 -26.58 -4.44
CA MET A 220 31.11 -27.96 -4.05
C MET A 220 29.99 -28.95 -4.41
N LEU A 221 28.73 -28.61 -4.12
CA LEU A 221 27.57 -29.44 -4.49
C LEU A 221 27.44 -29.62 -6.01
N ARG A 222 27.89 -28.66 -6.82
CA ARG A 222 27.86 -28.76 -8.28
C ARG A 222 28.94 -29.71 -8.84
N LYS A 223 30.03 -29.95 -8.11
CA LYS A 223 31.14 -30.79 -8.57
C LYS A 223 30.98 -32.28 -8.29
N ASN A 224 30.08 -32.67 -7.40
CA ASN A 224 29.67 -34.06 -7.16
C ASN A 224 28.17 -34.22 -7.46
N PRO A 225 27.74 -34.21 -8.73
CA PRO A 225 26.46 -34.77 -9.08
C PRO A 225 26.57 -36.30 -8.97
N ASP A 226 25.92 -36.87 -7.95
CA ASP A 226 25.60 -38.30 -7.95
C ASP A 226 24.76 -38.67 -9.19
#